data_AF-A0A0F5FU80-F1
#
_entry.id   AF-A0A0F5FU80-F1
#
_cell.length_a   1.000
_cell.length_b   1.000
_cell.length_c   1.000
_cell.angle_alpha   90.00
_cell.angle_beta   90.00
_cell.angle_gamma   90.00
#
_symmetry.space_group_name_H-M   'P 1'
#
loop_
_entity.id
_entity.type
_entity.pdbx_description
1 polymer ?
#
loop_
_entity_poly.entity_id
_entity_poly.type
_entity_poly.pdbx_seq_one_letter_code
_entity_poly.pdbx_strand_id
1 'polypeptide(L)'
;MAQPKQTDPQFKLRLTPDLKAQIEGAAQQNNRSMNAEIVARLESSFQQDTAALREATLVAESLRKNLTEKIENYDKLLSSLTKRTQILDKREAALDEREFELSMEIDNKLAEREHELEKEYEALMERARQRWEQADEYAGFTIARERQFIETIKALTGKEPPPAEPVPPTRKK
;
A
#
# COMPACT_ATOMS: atom_id res chain seq x y z
N MET A 1 -9.64 -94.63 -28.35
CA MET A 1 -9.85 -93.32 -27.70
C MET A 1 -8.86 -92.34 -28.33
N ALA A 2 -9.32 -91.34 -29.07
CA ALA A 2 -8.45 -90.37 -29.73
C ALA A 2 -7.95 -89.36 -28.68
N GLN A 3 -6.63 -89.27 -28.49
CA GLN A 3 -6.03 -88.27 -27.61
C GLN A 3 -6.25 -86.87 -28.19
N PRO A 4 -6.51 -85.84 -27.36
CA PRO A 4 -6.72 -84.49 -27.84
C PRO A 4 -5.42 -84.00 -28.49
N LYS A 5 -5.51 -83.68 -29.78
CA LYS A 5 -4.38 -83.19 -30.56
C LYS A 5 -4.08 -81.78 -30.08
N GLN A 6 -3.00 -81.63 -29.31
CA GLN A 6 -2.56 -80.35 -28.77
C GLN A 6 -2.35 -79.36 -29.94
N THR A 7 -3.16 -78.31 -29.98
CA THR A 7 -3.25 -77.31 -31.06
C THR A 7 -2.31 -76.12 -30.85
N ASP A 8 -1.47 -76.14 -29.81
CA ASP A 8 -0.59 -75.02 -29.49
C ASP A 8 0.55 -74.92 -30.52
N PRO A 9 0.82 -73.71 -31.06
CA PRO A 9 1.91 -73.50 -32.01
C PRO A 9 3.27 -73.81 -31.36
N GLN A 10 4.00 -74.77 -31.91
CA GLN A 10 5.31 -75.18 -31.40
C GLN A 10 6.42 -74.30 -31.98
N PHE A 11 7.14 -73.59 -31.12
CA PHE A 11 8.25 -72.71 -31.52
C PHE A 11 9.60 -73.33 -31.16
N LYS A 12 10.55 -73.34 -32.11
CA LYS A 12 11.92 -73.81 -31.86
C LYS A 12 12.80 -72.64 -31.42
N LEU A 13 12.96 -72.45 -30.11
CA LEU A 13 13.87 -71.43 -29.57
C LEU A 13 15.34 -71.87 -29.66
N ARG A 14 16.22 -70.94 -30.07
CA ARG A 14 17.67 -71.09 -29.92
C ARG A 14 18.09 -70.40 -28.63
N LEU A 15 18.63 -71.16 -27.69
CA LEU A 15 19.10 -70.66 -26.40
C LEU A 15 20.61 -70.81 -26.32
N THR A 16 21.27 -69.85 -25.67
CA THR A 16 22.67 -70.04 -25.27
C THR A 16 22.76 -71.14 -24.20
N PRO A 17 23.89 -71.85 -24.08
CA PRO A 17 24.06 -72.91 -23.09
C PRO A 17 23.78 -72.43 -21.66
N ASP A 18 24.26 -71.23 -21.32
CA ASP A 18 24.08 -70.63 -20.00
C ASP A 18 22.61 -70.33 -19.69
N LEU A 19 21.87 -69.79 -20.66
CA LEU A 19 20.45 -69.49 -20.50
C LEU A 19 19.62 -70.78 -20.37
N LYS A 20 19.99 -71.84 -21.11
CA LYS A 20 19.36 -73.15 -20.98
C LYS A 20 19.52 -73.72 -19.56
N ALA A 21 20.74 -73.66 -19.02
CA ALA A 21 21.04 -74.14 -17.68
C ALA A 21 20.29 -73.35 -16.59
N GLN A 22 20.18 -72.03 -16.74
CA GLN A 22 19.43 -71.19 -15.82
C GLN A 22 17.93 -71.53 -15.81
N ILE A 23 17.33 -71.75 -16.98
CA ILE A 23 15.91 -72.11 -17.09
C ILE A 23 15.67 -73.52 -16.53
N GLU A 24 16.55 -74.49 -16.77
CA GLU A 24 16.45 -75.84 -16.19
C GLU A 24 16.52 -75.81 -14.66
N GLY A 25 17.48 -75.09 -14.10
CA GLY A 25 17.60 -74.92 -12.65
C GLY A 25 16.37 -74.25 -12.04
N ALA A 26 15.86 -73.19 -12.66
CA ALA A 26 14.65 -72.51 -12.20
C ALA A 26 13.40 -73.40 -12.31
N ALA A 27 13.24 -74.14 -13.40
CA ALA A 27 12.13 -75.07 -13.59
C ALA A 27 12.12 -76.16 -12.51
N GLN A 28 13.30 -76.71 -12.19
CA GLN A 28 13.44 -77.72 -11.15
C GLN A 28 13.16 -77.16 -9.74
N GLN A 29 13.64 -75.96 -9.42
CA GLN A 29 13.34 -75.27 -8.16
C GLN A 29 11.84 -74.97 -8.00
N ASN A 30 11.18 -74.59 -9.09
CA ASN A 30 9.75 -74.26 -9.12
C ASN A 30 8.84 -75.48 -9.30
N ASN A 31 9.39 -76.71 -9.38
CA ASN A 31 8.67 -77.95 -9.65
C ASN A 31 7.80 -77.89 -10.93
N ARG A 32 8.34 -77.31 -11.99
CA ARG A 32 7.68 -77.12 -13.30
C ARG A 32 8.49 -77.79 -14.41
N SER A 33 7.82 -78.10 -15.53
CA SER A 33 8.54 -78.45 -16.76
C SER A 33 9.25 -77.22 -17.31
N MET A 34 10.33 -77.43 -18.08
CA MET A 34 11.09 -76.34 -18.69
C MET A 34 10.19 -75.43 -19.56
N ASN A 35 9.27 -76.02 -20.33
CA ASN A 35 8.31 -75.26 -21.13
C ASN A 35 7.33 -74.46 -20.26
N ALA A 36 6.84 -75.04 -19.15
CA ALA A 36 5.94 -74.33 -18.24
C ALA A 36 6.63 -73.14 -17.54
N GLU A 37 7.92 -73.26 -17.22
CA GLU A 37 8.70 -72.17 -16.65
C GLU A 37 8.96 -71.04 -17.67
N ILE A 38 9.25 -71.39 -18.94
CA ILE A 38 9.40 -70.41 -20.01
C ILE A 38 8.11 -69.62 -20.24
N VAL A 39 6.97 -70.31 -20.33
CA VAL A 39 5.66 -69.68 -20.50
C VAL A 39 5.34 -68.77 -19.31
N ALA A 40 5.51 -69.25 -18.08
CA ALA A 40 5.24 -68.46 -16.88
C ALA A 40 6.10 -67.18 -16.80
N ARG A 41 7.38 -67.25 -17.19
CA ARG A 41 8.26 -66.07 -17.23
C ARG A 41 7.85 -65.06 -18.30
N LEU A 42 7.51 -65.54 -19.50
CA LEU A 42 7.04 -64.67 -20.59
C LEU A 42 5.70 -64.00 -20.23
N GLU A 43 4.75 -64.76 -19.68
CA GLU A 43 3.47 -64.20 -19.22
C GLU A 43 3.69 -63.18 -18.10
N SER A 44 4.57 -63.48 -17.14
CA SER A 44 4.91 -62.56 -16.06
C SER A 44 5.58 -61.27 -16.56
N SER A 45 6.42 -61.32 -17.60
CA SER A 45 7.05 -60.11 -18.13
C SER A 45 6.01 -59.16 -18.76
N PHE A 46 5.03 -59.70 -19.48
CA PHE A 46 3.96 -58.87 -20.03
C PHE A 46 3.03 -58.32 -18.92
N GLN A 47 2.79 -59.08 -17.85
CA GLN A 47 2.00 -58.60 -16.72
C GLN A 47 2.69 -57.48 -15.94
N GLN A 48 4.00 -57.58 -15.72
CA GLN A 48 4.78 -56.54 -15.02
C GLN A 48 4.77 -55.20 -15.77
N ASP A 49 4.94 -55.22 -17.09
CA ASP A 49 4.87 -54.00 -17.92
C ASP A 49 3.48 -53.33 -17.82
N THR A 50 2.41 -54.11 -17.80
CA THR A 50 1.05 -53.58 -17.64
C THR A 50 0.77 -53.04 -16.24
N ALA A 51 1.35 -53.66 -15.20
CA ALA A 51 1.19 -53.21 -13.81
C ALA A 51 1.89 -51.87 -13.58
N ALA A 52 3.13 -51.73 -14.05
CA ALA A 52 3.89 -50.48 -13.97
C ALA A 52 3.19 -49.34 -14.73
N LEU A 53 2.64 -49.63 -15.91
CA LEU A 53 1.89 -48.65 -16.69
C LEU A 53 0.60 -48.20 -15.98
N ARG A 54 -0.13 -49.13 -15.35
CA ARG A 54 -1.33 -48.80 -14.56
C ARG A 54 -0.99 -47.93 -13.35
N GLU A 55 0.07 -48.26 -12.62
CA GLU A 55 0.52 -47.47 -11.49
C GLU A 55 0.91 -46.06 -11.91
N ALA A 56 1.70 -45.94 -12.99
CA ALA A 56 2.06 -44.64 -13.56
C ALA A 56 0.84 -43.82 -13.99
N THR A 57 -0.19 -44.48 -14.54
CA THR A 57 -1.45 -43.83 -14.94
C THR A 57 -2.21 -43.31 -13.73
N LEU A 58 -2.35 -44.10 -12.68
CA LEU A 58 -3.02 -43.69 -11.43
C LEU A 58 -2.30 -42.51 -10.77
N VAL A 59 -0.97 -42.53 -10.74
CA VAL A 59 -0.17 -41.42 -10.22
C VAL A 59 -0.40 -40.17 -11.07
N ALA A 60 -0.35 -40.28 -12.40
CA ALA A 60 -0.58 -39.14 -13.30
C ALA A 60 -1.98 -38.54 -13.13
N GLU A 61 -3.02 -39.38 -12.96
CA GLU A 61 -4.38 -38.94 -12.68
C GLU A 61 -4.50 -38.20 -11.35
N SER A 62 -3.87 -38.73 -10.29
CA SER A 62 -3.85 -38.09 -8.98
C SER A 62 -3.16 -36.72 -9.01
N LEU A 63 -2.03 -36.63 -9.73
CA LEU A 63 -1.29 -35.39 -9.91
C LEU A 63 -2.11 -34.37 -10.71
N ARG A 64 -2.75 -34.81 -11.80
CA ARG A 64 -3.62 -33.97 -12.62
C ARG A 64 -4.78 -33.41 -11.80
N LYS A 65 -5.40 -34.22 -10.94
CA LYS A 65 -6.46 -33.77 -10.03
C LYS A 65 -5.95 -32.70 -9.07
N ASN A 66 -4.80 -32.93 -8.43
CA ASN A 66 -4.20 -31.95 -7.52
C ASN A 66 -3.84 -30.63 -8.23
N LEU A 67 -3.31 -30.71 -9.45
CA LEU A 67 -3.01 -29.53 -10.26
C LEU A 67 -4.28 -28.77 -10.63
N THR A 68 -5.37 -29.46 -10.96
CA THR A 68 -6.67 -28.84 -11.26
C THR A 68 -7.21 -28.08 -10.04
N GLU A 69 -7.18 -28.70 -8.87
CA GLU A 69 -7.60 -28.06 -7.61
C GLU A 69 -6.74 -26.82 -7.28
N LYS A 70 -5.43 -26.89 -7.52
CA LYS A 70 -4.52 -25.74 -7.36
C LYS A 70 -4.87 -24.60 -8.31
N ILE A 71 -5.13 -24.90 -9.58
CA ILE A 71 -5.52 -23.89 -10.59
C ILE A 71 -6.81 -23.19 -10.15
N GLU A 72 -7.83 -23.94 -9.75
CA GLU A 72 -9.09 -23.35 -9.25
C GLU A 72 -8.88 -22.45 -8.03
N ASN A 73 -7.98 -22.84 -7.12
CA ASN A 73 -7.64 -22.02 -5.95
C ASN A 73 -6.89 -20.75 -6.34
N TYR A 74 -5.98 -20.82 -7.32
CA TYR A 74 -5.31 -19.63 -7.86
C TYR A 74 -6.28 -18.69 -8.56
N ASP A 75 -7.26 -19.21 -9.30
CA ASP A 75 -8.29 -18.39 -9.95
C ASP A 75 -9.17 -17.65 -8.92
N LYS A 76 -9.56 -18.34 -7.84
CA LYS A 76 -10.29 -17.71 -6.73
C LYS A 76 -9.46 -16.61 -6.06
N LEU A 77 -8.18 -16.88 -5.80
CA LEU A 77 -7.26 -15.91 -5.23
C LEU A 77 -7.10 -14.70 -6.15
N LEU A 78 -6.88 -14.92 -7.44
CA LEU A 78 -6.76 -13.87 -8.45
C LEU A 78 -8.02 -13.00 -8.50
N SER A 79 -9.21 -13.62 -8.49
CA SER A 79 -10.47 -12.89 -8.43
C SER A 79 -10.59 -12.02 -7.18
N SER A 80 -10.17 -12.52 -6.02
CA SER A 80 -10.19 -11.75 -4.76
C SER A 80 -9.21 -10.58 -4.77
N LEU A 81 -8.02 -10.78 -5.35
CA LEU A 81 -7.01 -9.74 -5.49
C LEU A 81 -7.47 -8.65 -6.47
N THR A 82 -8.07 -9.02 -7.59
CA THR A 82 -8.65 -8.06 -8.56
C THR A 82 -9.75 -7.20 -7.94
N LYS A 83 -10.61 -7.79 -7.10
CA LYS A 83 -11.61 -7.02 -6.34
C LYS A 83 -10.94 -6.05 -5.36
N ARG A 84 -9.86 -6.48 -4.70
CA ARG A 84 -9.10 -5.67 -3.75
C ARG A 84 -8.45 -4.47 -4.44
N THR A 85 -7.82 -4.65 -5.59
CA THR A 85 -7.24 -3.55 -6.37
C THR A 85 -8.30 -2.55 -6.80
N GLN A 86 -9.44 -3.00 -7.34
CA GLN A 86 -10.54 -2.09 -7.68
C GLN A 86 -11.04 -1.25 -6.50
N ILE A 87 -11.04 -1.81 -5.29
CA ILE A 87 -11.40 -1.05 -4.07
C ILE A 87 -10.31 -0.03 -3.73
N LEU A 88 -9.04 -0.37 -3.91
CA LEU A 88 -7.92 0.56 -3.68
C LEU A 88 -7.98 1.71 -4.68
N ASP A 89 -8.19 1.45 -5.97
CA ASP A 89 -8.31 2.48 -7.01
C ASP A 89 -9.43 3.48 -6.69
N LYS A 90 -10.58 2.97 -6.21
CA LYS A 90 -11.70 3.83 -5.76
C LYS A 90 -11.35 4.66 -4.53
N ARG A 91 -10.58 4.10 -3.60
CA ARG A 91 -10.16 4.80 -2.38
C ARG A 91 -9.13 5.88 -2.70
N GLU A 92 -8.21 5.59 -3.61
CA GLU A 92 -7.21 6.55 -4.07
C GLU A 92 -7.90 7.76 -4.73
N ALA A 93 -8.81 7.53 -5.67
CA ALA A 93 -9.60 8.60 -6.28
C ALA A 93 -10.40 9.44 -5.26
N ALA A 94 -10.98 8.80 -4.24
CA ALA A 94 -11.71 9.50 -3.18
C ALA A 94 -10.79 10.31 -2.24
N LEU A 95 -9.54 9.84 -2.04
CA LEU A 95 -8.54 10.59 -1.27
C LEU A 95 -8.08 11.81 -2.06
N ASP A 96 -7.83 11.69 -3.37
CA ASP A 96 -7.46 12.82 -4.22
C ASP A 96 -8.54 13.92 -4.21
N GLU A 97 -9.81 13.52 -4.33
CA GLU A 97 -10.95 14.45 -4.23
C GLU A 97 -10.98 15.13 -2.86
N ARG A 98 -10.77 14.37 -1.78
CA ARG A 98 -10.78 14.93 -0.42
C ARG A 98 -9.60 15.86 -0.14
N GLU A 99 -8.42 15.54 -0.65
CA GLU A 99 -7.24 16.40 -0.55
C GLU A 99 -7.48 17.73 -1.27
N PHE A 100 -8.10 17.68 -2.46
CA PHE A 100 -8.48 18.89 -3.20
C PHE A 100 -9.49 19.75 -2.42
N GLU A 101 -10.55 19.14 -1.88
CA GLU A 101 -11.54 19.85 -1.06
C GLU A 101 -10.92 20.53 0.16
N LEU A 102 -10.04 19.83 0.87
CA LEU A 102 -9.36 20.35 2.05
C LEU A 102 -8.43 21.52 1.69
N SER A 103 -7.72 21.44 0.56
CA SER A 103 -6.90 22.55 0.08
C SER A 103 -7.75 23.80 -0.16
N MET A 104 -8.88 23.66 -0.87
CA MET A 104 -9.78 24.77 -1.09
C MET A 104 -10.36 25.34 0.22
N GLU A 105 -10.70 24.49 1.18
CA GLU A 105 -11.22 24.93 2.48
C GLU A 105 -10.17 25.73 3.26
N ILE A 106 -8.91 25.29 3.22
CA ILE A 106 -7.79 25.99 3.86
C ILE A 106 -7.58 27.35 3.19
N ASP A 107 -7.53 27.40 1.86
CA ASP A 107 -7.31 28.64 1.12
C ASP A 107 -8.42 29.67 1.41
N ASN A 108 -9.69 29.22 1.45
CA ASN A 108 -10.81 30.08 1.81
C ASN A 108 -10.69 30.61 3.24
N LYS A 109 -10.39 29.74 4.21
CA LYS A 109 -10.21 30.15 5.62
C LYS A 109 -9.03 31.10 5.81
N LEU A 110 -7.95 30.91 5.05
CA LEU A 110 -6.81 31.82 5.05
C LEU A 110 -7.22 33.20 4.51
N ALA A 111 -7.92 33.26 3.39
CA ALA A 111 -8.42 34.51 2.81
C ALA A 111 -9.38 35.25 3.77
N GLU A 112 -10.29 34.53 4.43
CA GLU A 112 -11.16 35.10 5.47
C GLU A 112 -10.36 35.70 6.62
N ARG A 113 -9.35 34.96 7.12
CA ARG A 113 -8.52 35.43 8.23
C ARG A 113 -7.64 36.61 7.86
N GLU A 114 -7.11 36.64 6.65
CA GLU A 114 -6.36 37.78 6.11
C GLU A 114 -7.23 39.04 6.07
N HIS A 115 -8.47 38.91 5.57
CA HIS A 115 -9.40 40.02 5.55
C HIS A 115 -9.75 40.52 6.96
N GLU A 116 -9.99 39.62 7.92
CA GLU A 116 -10.22 39.99 9.31
C GLU A 116 -9.02 40.74 9.91
N LEU A 117 -7.80 40.25 9.65
CA LEU A 117 -6.58 40.87 10.16
C LEU A 117 -6.38 42.28 9.60
N GLU A 118 -6.71 42.49 8.33
CA GLU A 118 -6.66 43.81 7.70
C GLU A 118 -7.64 44.79 8.36
N LYS A 119 -8.88 44.35 8.64
CA LYS A 119 -9.87 45.15 9.39
C LYS A 119 -9.40 45.47 10.80
N GLU A 120 -8.83 44.50 11.51
CA GLU A 120 -8.27 44.70 12.86
C GLU A 120 -7.11 45.71 12.84
N TYR A 121 -6.24 45.62 11.83
CA TYR A 121 -5.13 46.54 11.64
C TYR A 121 -5.61 47.97 11.35
N GLU A 122 -6.58 48.14 10.44
CA GLU A 122 -7.19 49.44 10.15
C GLU A 122 -7.81 50.06 11.42
N ALA A 123 -8.56 49.27 12.19
CA ALA A 123 -9.17 49.73 13.44
C ALA A 123 -8.11 50.13 14.48
N LEU A 124 -6.99 49.40 14.56
CA LEU A 124 -5.88 49.74 15.44
C LEU A 124 -5.21 51.05 15.01
N MET A 125 -4.95 51.22 13.70
CA MET A 125 -4.34 52.41 13.14
C MET A 125 -5.22 53.65 13.32
N GLU A 126 -6.54 53.50 13.17
CA GLU A 126 -7.50 54.57 13.41
C GLU A 126 -7.53 54.97 14.89
N ARG A 127 -7.52 54.01 15.82
CA ARG A 127 -7.39 54.30 17.27
C ARG A 127 -6.07 55.02 17.59
N ALA A 128 -4.97 54.61 16.96
CA ALA A 128 -3.68 55.26 17.14
C ALA A 128 -3.73 56.71 16.62
N ARG A 129 -4.32 56.95 15.45
CA ARG A 129 -4.53 58.28 14.88
C ARG A 129 -5.35 59.18 15.80
N GLN A 130 -6.50 58.69 16.29
CA GLN A 130 -7.36 59.44 17.20
C GLN A 130 -6.63 59.81 18.50
N ARG A 131 -5.81 58.90 19.05
CA ARG A 131 -4.99 59.19 20.22
C ARG A 131 -3.94 60.28 19.95
N TRP A 132 -3.32 60.26 18.77
CA TRP A 132 -2.36 61.29 18.37
C TRP A 132 -3.03 62.66 18.21
N GLU A 133 -4.18 62.72 17.54
CA GLU A 133 -4.95 63.95 17.34
C GLU A 133 -5.40 64.55 18.68
N GLN A 134 -5.91 63.71 19.60
CA GLN A 134 -6.25 64.15 20.96
C GLN A 134 -5.01 64.72 21.67
N ALA A 135 -3.88 64.04 21.63
CA ALA A 135 -2.65 64.50 22.28
C ALA A 135 -2.18 65.86 21.72
N ASP A 136 -2.29 66.07 20.41
CA ASP A 136 -1.94 67.33 19.74
C ASP A 136 -2.92 68.46 20.08
N GLU A 137 -4.23 68.14 20.14
CA GLU A 137 -5.26 69.07 20.58
C GLU A 137 -5.04 69.52 22.04
N TYR A 138 -4.74 68.57 22.96
CA TYR A 138 -4.37 68.88 24.34
C TYR A 138 -3.12 69.76 24.41
N ALA A 139 -2.09 69.48 23.61
CA ALA A 139 -0.89 70.31 23.53
C ALA A 139 -1.22 71.74 23.04
N GLY A 140 -2.04 71.86 22.00
CA GLY A 140 -2.53 73.14 21.48
C GLY A 140 -3.29 73.95 22.54
N PHE A 141 -4.19 73.32 23.30
CA PHE A 141 -4.90 73.96 24.41
C PHE A 141 -3.95 74.44 25.52
N THR A 142 -2.93 73.65 25.87
CA THR A 142 -1.94 74.07 26.88
C THR A 142 -1.12 75.27 26.40
N ILE A 143 -0.66 75.28 25.15
CA ILE A 143 0.10 76.39 24.56
C ILE A 143 -0.77 77.66 24.47
N ALA A 144 -2.03 77.53 24.07
CA ALA A 144 -2.96 78.66 23.98
C ALA A 144 -3.25 79.27 25.36
N ARG A 145 -3.45 78.43 26.38
CA ARG A 145 -3.65 78.87 27.76
C ARG A 145 -2.41 79.57 28.33
N GLU A 146 -1.22 79.05 28.04
CA GLU A 146 0.04 79.69 28.42
C GLU A 146 0.21 81.05 27.72
N ARG A 147 -0.11 81.17 26.43
CA ARG A 147 -0.09 82.47 25.73
C ARG A 147 -1.05 83.47 26.34
N GLN A 148 -2.29 83.08 26.60
CA GLN A 148 -3.28 83.97 27.24
C GLN A 148 -2.82 84.41 28.62
N PHE A 149 -2.21 83.50 29.40
CA PHE A 149 -1.64 83.83 30.70
C PHE A 149 -0.49 84.84 30.60
N ILE A 150 0.42 84.63 29.64
CA ILE A 150 1.53 85.55 29.35
C ILE A 150 1.00 86.92 28.90
N GLU A 151 0.01 86.97 28.00
CA GLU A 151 -0.61 88.23 27.55
C GLU A 151 -1.31 88.97 28.69
N THR A 152 -1.98 88.25 29.58
CA THR A 152 -2.62 88.84 30.77
C THR A 152 -1.58 89.44 31.72
N ILE A 153 -0.45 88.75 31.93
CA ILE A 153 0.67 89.28 32.73
C ILE A 153 1.26 90.54 32.08
N LYS A 154 1.47 90.54 30.77
CA LYS A 154 1.94 91.73 30.04
C LYS A 154 0.99 92.90 30.19
N ALA A 155 -0.32 92.67 30.09
CA ALA A 155 -1.34 93.71 30.23
C ALA A 155 -1.38 94.32 31.64
N LEU A 156 -1.14 93.51 32.69
CA LEU A 156 -1.16 93.96 34.08
C LEU A 156 0.15 94.62 34.54
N THR A 157 1.29 94.24 33.96
CA THR A 157 2.63 94.64 34.46
C THR A 157 3.45 95.49 33.48
N GLY A 158 3.02 95.61 32.22
CA GLY A 158 3.69 96.39 31.18
C GLY A 158 5.03 95.79 30.70
N LYS A 159 5.42 94.60 31.14
CA LYS A 159 6.68 93.93 30.78
C LYS A 159 6.44 92.49 30.33
N GLU A 160 7.28 92.02 29.41
CA GLU A 160 7.31 90.61 29.01
C GLU A 160 7.86 89.73 30.13
N PRO A 161 7.19 88.63 30.52
CA PRO A 161 7.77 87.68 31.46
C PRO A 161 9.01 87.00 30.85
N PRO A 162 10.05 86.71 31.65
CA PRO A 162 11.27 86.07 31.16
C PRO A 162 10.95 84.66 30.60
N PRO A 163 11.68 84.20 29.56
CA PRO A 163 11.45 82.89 28.99
C PRO A 163 11.64 81.81 30.06
N ALA A 164 10.71 80.87 30.14
CA ALA A 164 10.84 79.72 31.02
C ALA A 164 12.11 78.92 30.65
N GLU A 165 12.97 78.68 31.64
CA GLU A 165 14.16 77.84 31.47
C GLU A 165 13.74 76.42 31.06
N PRO A 166 14.48 75.77 30.14
CA PRO A 166 14.12 74.44 29.66
C PRO A 166 14.17 73.44 30.82
N VAL A 167 13.02 72.89 31.20
CA VAL A 167 12.94 71.76 32.14
C VAL A 167 13.50 70.53 31.41
N PRO A 168 14.56 69.87 31.91
CA PRO A 168 15.13 68.70 31.26
C PRO A 168 14.11 67.55 31.21
N PRO A 169 14.11 66.74 30.13
CA PRO A 169 13.12 65.69 29.95
C PRO A 169 13.23 64.67 31.09
N THR A 170 12.15 64.51 31.85
CA THR A 170 12.02 63.40 32.81
C THR A 170 11.90 62.10 32.02
N ARG A 171 12.99 61.33 31.96
CA ARG A 171 12.96 59.92 31.54
C ARG A 171 11.99 59.18 32.45
N LYS A 172 10.78 58.88 31.98
CA LYS A 172 9.92 57.88 32.61
C LYS A 172 10.47 56.50 32.23
N LYS A 173 10.88 55.76 33.26
CA LYS A 173 11.30 54.35 33.23
C LYS A 173 10.12 53.45 32.88
#